data_AF-A0A1F0ND32-F1
#
_entry.id   AF-A0A1F0ND32-F1
#
_cell.length_a   1.000
_cell.length_b   1.000
_cell.length_c   1.000
_cell.angle_alpha   90.00
_cell.angle_beta   90.00
_cell.angle_gamma   90.00
#
_symmetry.space_group_name_H-M   'P 1'
#
loop_
_entity.id
_entity.type
_entity.pdbx_description
1 polymer ?
#
loop_
_entity_poly.entity_id
_entity_poly.type
_entity_poly.pdbx_seq_one_letter_code
_entity_poly.pdbx_strand_id
1 'polypeptide(L)'
;MELLTIDQIISIIEEAIQGLDPEIREGIVLNQTELPVSELDRLKKQLQIQDLDPIFRKYILAYNWGQVGFLSYQFGYGDDTSLTWLINRNLEYHDYSTLQERGLIIIANGDPYTILLDCQSGAVYALDAEMNYDEKIWLAPDFLAFIRAMGTAQSAVWKSCESDFIHLMTRIGHASSLIFWQSLVGFYD
;
A
#
# COMPACT_ATOMS: atom_id res chain seq x y z
N MET A 1 12.00 -17.60 -2.92
CA MET A 1 11.30 -16.48 -3.59
C MET A 1 12.14 -15.20 -3.55
N GLU A 2 11.86 -14.24 -4.43
CA GLU A 2 12.39 -12.86 -4.42
C GLU A 2 11.24 -11.86 -4.57
N LEU A 3 11.46 -10.58 -4.22
CA LEU A 3 10.47 -9.53 -4.39
C LEU A 3 10.22 -9.25 -5.88
N LEU A 4 8.97 -9.39 -6.31
CA LEU A 4 8.54 -9.07 -7.66
C LEU A 4 8.73 -7.59 -7.99
N THR A 5 8.96 -7.28 -9.25
CA THR A 5 8.82 -5.91 -9.77
C THR A 5 7.36 -5.56 -9.99
N ILE A 6 7.03 -4.27 -10.17
CA ILE A 6 5.66 -3.87 -10.49
C ILE A 6 5.17 -4.52 -11.79
N ASP A 7 6.01 -4.58 -12.82
CA ASP A 7 5.64 -5.22 -14.09
C ASP A 7 5.31 -6.71 -13.91
N GLN A 8 6.09 -7.42 -13.08
CA GLN A 8 5.81 -8.82 -12.76
C GLN A 8 4.50 -8.98 -11.96
N ILE A 9 4.22 -8.07 -11.03
CA ILE A 9 2.96 -8.05 -10.27
C ILE A 9 1.79 -7.86 -11.23
N ILE A 10 1.86 -6.88 -12.13
CA ILE A 10 0.83 -6.62 -13.14
C ILE A 10 0.58 -7.87 -13.98
N SER A 11 1.64 -8.47 -14.55
CA SER A 11 1.49 -9.67 -15.38
C SER A 11 0.85 -10.85 -14.65
N ILE A 12 1.23 -11.09 -13.38
CA ILE A 12 0.64 -12.17 -12.57
C ILE A 12 -0.85 -11.90 -12.29
N ILE A 13 -1.20 -10.65 -12.00
CA ILE A 13 -2.60 -10.26 -11.80
C ILE A 13 -3.41 -10.43 -13.08
N GLU A 14 -2.90 -9.94 -14.21
CA GLU A 14 -3.56 -10.07 -15.51
C GLU A 14 -3.81 -11.53 -15.91
N GLU A 15 -2.83 -12.42 -15.66
CA GLU A 15 -2.95 -13.86 -15.88
C GLU A 15 -4.01 -14.48 -14.96
N ALA A 16 -4.00 -14.13 -13.66
CA ALA A 16 -4.92 -14.69 -12.67
C ALA A 16 -6.39 -14.30 -12.92
N ILE A 17 -6.64 -13.12 -13.48
CA ILE A 17 -8.00 -12.65 -13.79
C ILE A 17 -8.42 -12.92 -15.24
N GLN A 18 -7.60 -13.64 -16.00
CA GLN A 18 -7.90 -13.97 -17.39
C GLN A 18 -9.17 -14.83 -17.46
N GLY A 19 -10.21 -14.29 -18.09
CA GLY A 19 -11.52 -14.96 -18.21
C GLY A 19 -12.56 -14.51 -17.19
N LEU A 20 -12.22 -13.59 -16.27
CA LEU A 20 -13.22 -12.88 -15.47
C LEU A 20 -13.93 -11.81 -16.31
N ASP A 21 -15.15 -11.45 -15.92
CA ASP A 21 -15.90 -10.38 -16.55
C ASP A 21 -15.13 -9.04 -16.49
N PRO A 22 -15.15 -8.22 -17.55
CA PRO A 22 -14.43 -6.94 -17.58
C PRO A 22 -14.72 -6.04 -16.38
N GLU A 23 -15.96 -6.01 -15.89
CA GLU A 23 -16.38 -5.24 -14.71
C GLU A 23 -15.69 -5.72 -13.42
N ILE A 24 -15.33 -7.00 -13.32
CA ILE A 24 -14.57 -7.55 -12.20
C ILE A 24 -13.07 -7.24 -12.36
N ARG A 25 -12.59 -7.19 -13.62
CA ARG A 25 -11.18 -6.91 -13.92
C ARG A 25 -10.82 -5.45 -13.71
N GLU A 26 -11.78 -4.55 -13.93
CA GLU A 26 -11.64 -3.12 -13.65
C GLU A 26 -11.34 -2.90 -12.16
N GLY A 27 -10.11 -2.48 -11.88
CA GLY A 27 -9.64 -2.14 -10.55
C GLY A 27 -8.79 -3.18 -9.84
N ILE A 28 -8.73 -4.43 -10.31
CA ILE A 28 -7.80 -5.43 -9.75
C ILE A 28 -6.36 -5.19 -10.25
N VAL A 29 -6.21 -4.75 -11.50
CA VAL A 29 -4.90 -4.51 -12.12
C VAL A 29 -4.40 -3.10 -11.82
N LEU A 30 -3.14 -3.02 -11.38
CA LEU A 30 -2.42 -1.75 -11.23
C LEU A 30 -2.04 -1.18 -12.60
N ASN A 31 -2.97 -0.47 -13.23
CA ASN A 31 -2.77 0.09 -14.56
C ASN A 31 -1.85 1.31 -14.52
N GLN A 32 -0.97 1.44 -15.52
CA GLN A 32 -0.20 2.66 -15.71
C GLN A 32 -1.14 3.83 -16.03
N THR A 33 -0.84 4.99 -15.46
CA THR A 33 -1.55 6.24 -15.71
C THR A 33 -0.58 7.41 -15.57
N GLU A 34 -1.02 8.61 -15.92
CA GLU A 34 -0.30 9.85 -15.65
C GLU A 34 -1.24 10.82 -14.97
N LEU A 35 -1.41 10.67 -13.65
CA LEU A 35 -2.13 11.67 -12.88
C LEU A 35 -1.37 13.01 -12.93
N PRO A 36 -2.07 14.14 -13.08
CA PRO A 36 -1.40 15.42 -13.19
C PRO A 36 -0.73 15.79 -11.87
N VAL A 37 0.46 16.39 -11.94
CA VAL A 37 1.25 16.81 -10.75
C VAL A 37 0.45 17.74 -9.83
N SER A 38 -0.53 18.48 -10.36
CA SER A 38 -1.46 19.29 -9.56
C SER A 38 -2.24 18.49 -8.52
N GLU A 39 -2.40 17.18 -8.70
CA GLU A 39 -2.99 16.29 -7.67
C GLU A 39 -2.12 16.20 -6.43
N LEU A 40 -0.79 16.23 -6.56
CA LEU A 40 0.12 16.30 -5.41
C LEU A 40 0.01 17.65 -4.70
N ASP A 41 -0.15 18.75 -5.45
CA ASP A 41 -0.36 20.07 -4.85
C ASP A 41 -1.69 20.15 -4.11
N ARG A 42 -2.74 19.54 -4.67
CA ARG A 42 -4.06 19.39 -4.03
C ARG A 42 -3.94 18.56 -2.75
N LEU A 43 -3.32 17.38 -2.82
CA LEU A 43 -3.06 16.50 -1.68
C LEU A 43 -2.33 17.25 -0.57
N LYS A 44 -1.20 17.90 -0.90
CA LYS A 44 -0.39 18.65 0.07
C LYS A 44 -1.18 19.74 0.76
N LYS A 45 -1.94 20.52 -0.02
CA LYS A 45 -2.75 21.62 0.50
C LYS A 45 -3.89 21.13 1.40
N GLN A 46 -4.63 20.11 0.98
CA GLN A 46 -5.77 19.59 1.75
C GLN A 46 -5.31 18.92 3.05
N LEU A 47 -4.22 18.17 3.00
CA LEU A 47 -3.65 17.47 4.15
C LEU A 47 -2.70 18.34 4.99
N GLN A 48 -2.41 19.57 4.55
CA GLN A 48 -1.46 20.52 5.15
C GLN A 48 -0.06 19.92 5.41
N ILE A 49 0.38 19.04 4.51
CA ILE A 49 1.72 18.43 4.53
C ILE A 49 2.69 19.30 3.73
N GLN A 50 3.93 19.42 4.20
CA GLN A 50 4.92 20.31 3.60
C GLN A 50 5.51 19.74 2.30
N ASP A 51 5.91 18.47 2.33
CA ASP A 51 6.40 17.75 1.16
C ASP A 51 6.07 16.26 1.27
N LEU A 52 6.34 15.54 0.18
CA LEU A 52 6.18 14.10 0.05
C LEU A 52 7.48 13.48 -0.47
N ASP A 53 7.79 12.27 -0.03
CA ASP A 53 8.93 11.50 -0.49
C ASP A 53 8.95 11.37 -2.05
N PRO A 54 10.11 11.56 -2.71
CA PRO A 54 10.23 11.42 -4.17
C PRO A 54 9.74 10.09 -4.74
N ILE A 55 9.97 8.97 -4.06
CA ILE A 55 9.54 7.65 -4.54
C ILE A 55 8.02 7.56 -4.48
N PHE A 56 7.41 7.97 -3.37
CA PHE A 56 5.96 8.04 -3.26
C PHE A 56 5.35 8.93 -4.37
N ARG A 57 5.84 10.16 -4.55
CA ARG A 57 5.36 11.08 -5.60
C ARG A 57 5.40 10.47 -7.00
N LYS A 58 6.46 9.72 -7.31
CA LYS A 58 6.60 9.06 -8.61
C LYS A 58 5.53 7.99 -8.80
N TYR A 59 5.40 7.07 -7.86
CA TYR A 59 4.56 5.88 -8.03
C TYR A 59 3.07 6.14 -7.79
N ILE A 60 2.71 7.10 -6.93
CA ILE A 60 1.31 7.50 -6.72
C ILE A 60 0.69 8.15 -7.97
N LEU A 61 1.51 8.79 -8.82
CA LEU A 61 1.05 9.40 -10.07
C LEU A 61 1.16 8.47 -11.29
N ALA A 62 2.09 7.52 -11.28
CA ALA A 62 2.39 6.66 -12.42
C ALA A 62 1.43 5.46 -12.58
N TYR A 63 0.61 5.18 -11.56
CA TYR A 63 -0.31 4.05 -11.55
C TYR A 63 -1.68 4.46 -11.01
N ASN A 64 -2.72 3.80 -11.51
CA ASN A 64 -4.07 4.00 -11.02
C ASN A 64 -4.29 3.20 -9.72
N TRP A 65 -4.43 3.91 -8.61
CA TRP A 65 -4.70 3.35 -7.28
C TRP A 65 -6.18 3.33 -6.90
N GLY A 66 -7.04 3.89 -7.76
CA GLY A 66 -8.45 4.21 -7.50
C GLY A 66 -9.35 3.03 -7.10
N GLN A 67 -8.92 1.81 -7.41
CA GLN A 67 -9.63 0.57 -7.09
C GLN A 67 -8.69 -0.58 -6.67
N VAL A 68 -7.37 -0.35 -6.70
CA VAL A 68 -6.39 -1.42 -6.48
C VAL A 68 -6.35 -1.82 -5.02
N GLY A 69 -6.36 -3.13 -4.81
CA GLY A 69 -6.09 -3.75 -3.53
C GLY A 69 -5.07 -4.88 -3.64
N PHE A 70 -4.36 -5.11 -2.55
CA PHE A 70 -3.55 -6.30 -2.35
C PHE A 70 -4.12 -7.10 -1.19
N LEU A 71 -4.64 -8.30 -1.47
CA LEU A 71 -5.33 -9.13 -0.48
C LEU A 71 -6.40 -8.32 0.29
N SER A 72 -6.33 -8.22 1.63
CA SER A 72 -7.27 -7.47 2.45
C SER A 72 -7.04 -5.95 2.49
N TYR A 73 -6.08 -5.41 1.73
CA TYR A 73 -5.70 -3.99 1.81
C TYR A 73 -6.08 -3.22 0.55
N GLN A 74 -6.84 -2.14 0.73
CA GLN A 74 -7.33 -1.26 -0.33
C GLN A 74 -6.57 0.07 -0.35
N PHE A 75 -6.16 0.51 -1.54
CA PHE A 75 -5.47 1.78 -1.78
C PHE A 75 -6.39 2.87 -2.36
N GLY A 76 -7.59 2.48 -2.80
CA GLY A 76 -8.59 3.35 -3.38
C GLY A 76 -9.94 2.66 -3.48
N TYR A 77 -10.99 3.45 -3.68
CA TYR A 77 -12.32 2.96 -4.04
C TYR A 77 -13.05 3.98 -4.89
N GLY A 78 -13.34 3.65 -6.15
CA GLY A 78 -14.06 4.53 -7.07
C GLY A 78 -13.32 5.79 -7.53
N ASP A 79 -11.98 5.84 -7.46
CA ASP A 79 -11.21 7.07 -7.71
C ASP A 79 -10.07 6.90 -8.73
N ASP A 80 -10.42 6.54 -9.95
CA ASP A 80 -9.45 6.15 -10.99
C ASP A 80 -8.64 7.29 -11.61
N THR A 81 -9.00 8.54 -11.29
CA THR A 81 -8.52 9.73 -12.00
C THR A 81 -8.02 10.84 -11.08
N SER A 82 -7.97 10.59 -9.76
CA SER A 82 -7.54 11.59 -8.79
C SER A 82 -7.01 10.96 -7.51
N LEU A 83 -6.59 11.80 -6.57
CA LEU A 83 -6.20 11.41 -5.20
C LEU A 83 -7.29 11.76 -4.15
N THR A 84 -8.55 11.91 -4.58
CA THR A 84 -9.66 12.32 -3.71
C THR A 84 -9.93 11.29 -2.61
N TRP A 85 -9.90 9.99 -2.93
CA TRP A 85 -10.08 8.93 -1.94
C TRP A 85 -8.99 9.00 -0.88
N LEU A 86 -7.73 9.16 -1.29
CA LEU A 86 -6.59 9.27 -0.38
C LEU A 86 -6.73 10.49 0.56
N ILE A 87 -7.13 11.64 0.00
CA ILE A 87 -7.37 12.87 0.76
C ILE A 87 -8.49 12.65 1.78
N ASN A 88 -9.65 12.17 1.33
CA ASN A 88 -10.81 12.00 2.19
C ASN A 88 -10.55 10.95 3.27
N ARG A 89 -9.86 9.85 2.93
CA ARG A 89 -9.50 8.80 3.88
C ARG A 89 -8.71 9.36 5.07
N ASN A 90 -7.81 10.29 4.81
CA ASN A 90 -7.05 10.98 5.84
C ASN A 90 -7.93 11.97 6.62
N LEU A 91 -8.67 12.84 5.94
CA LEU A 91 -9.50 13.86 6.59
C LEU A 91 -10.65 13.29 7.43
N GLU A 92 -11.19 12.13 7.06
CA GLU A 92 -12.24 11.42 7.78
C GLU A 92 -11.71 10.53 8.92
N TYR A 93 -10.39 10.37 9.02
CA TYR A 93 -9.79 9.59 10.11
C TYR A 93 -9.92 10.34 11.43
N HIS A 94 -10.49 9.67 12.43
CA HIS A 94 -10.86 10.27 13.72
C HIS A 94 -9.71 10.97 14.44
N ASP A 95 -8.47 10.50 14.26
CA ASP A 95 -7.27 11.04 14.88
C ASP A 95 -6.26 11.58 13.86
N TYR A 96 -6.78 12.16 12.76
CA TYR A 96 -5.93 12.70 11.70
C TYR A 96 -4.99 13.82 12.18
N SER A 97 -5.41 14.62 13.18
CA SER A 97 -4.54 15.65 13.75
C SER A 97 -3.21 15.09 14.26
N THR A 98 -3.25 13.92 14.91
CA THR A 98 -2.03 13.28 15.44
C THR A 98 -1.16 12.73 14.33
N LEU A 99 -1.75 12.15 13.28
CA LEU A 99 -1.02 11.74 12.07
C LEU A 99 -0.33 12.93 11.41
N GLN A 100 -1.06 14.03 11.23
CA GLN A 100 -0.56 15.25 10.61
C GLN A 100 0.62 15.86 11.39
N GLU A 101 0.50 15.99 12.71
CA GLU A 101 1.58 16.48 13.58
C GLU A 101 2.85 15.63 13.49
N ARG A 102 2.69 14.34 13.20
CA ARG A 102 3.78 13.37 13.03
C ARG A 102 4.27 13.25 11.58
N GLY A 103 3.71 14.02 10.65
CA GLY A 103 4.06 13.94 9.22
C GLY A 103 3.66 12.62 8.57
N LEU A 104 2.63 11.96 9.08
CA LEU A 104 2.12 10.68 8.59
C LEU A 104 0.83 10.88 7.79
N ILE A 105 0.64 10.05 6.75
CA ILE A 105 -0.65 9.91 6.05
C ILE A 105 -1.02 8.45 5.93
N ILE A 106 -2.32 8.17 5.90
CA ILE A 106 -2.87 6.86 5.56
C ILE A 106 -2.77 6.67 4.04
N ILE A 107 -2.22 5.54 3.60
CA ILE A 107 -2.10 5.20 2.16
C ILE A 107 -2.88 3.94 1.77
N ALA A 108 -3.24 3.10 2.72
CA ALA A 108 -4.10 1.94 2.50
C ALA A 108 -4.82 1.54 3.79
N ASN A 109 -6.00 0.96 3.64
CA ASN A 109 -6.78 0.43 4.74
C ASN A 109 -6.95 -1.09 4.58
N GLY A 110 -6.76 -1.81 5.67
CA GLY A 110 -7.08 -3.23 5.79
C GLY A 110 -7.41 -3.57 7.25
N ASP A 111 -7.65 -4.84 7.50
CA ASP A 111 -7.84 -5.40 8.84
C ASP A 111 -6.68 -6.38 9.12
N PRO A 112 -5.98 -6.30 10.27
CA PRO A 112 -6.21 -5.40 11.41
C PRO A 112 -5.48 -4.05 11.34
N TYR A 113 -4.65 -3.82 10.33
CA TYR A 113 -3.78 -2.65 10.29
C TYR A 113 -4.23 -1.57 9.31
N THR A 114 -4.07 -0.32 9.72
CA THR A 114 -4.00 0.83 8.82
C THR A 114 -2.56 1.00 8.34
N ILE A 115 -2.37 1.28 7.05
CA ILE A 115 -1.04 1.49 6.48
C ILE A 115 -0.73 2.98 6.40
N LEU A 116 0.37 3.37 7.02
CA LEU A 116 0.84 4.74 7.13
C LEU A 116 2.09 4.93 6.28
N LEU A 117 2.21 6.12 5.68
CA LEU A 117 3.42 6.61 5.04
C LEU A 117 3.95 7.80 5.83
N ASP A 118 5.24 7.81 6.13
CA ASP A 118 5.96 9.01 6.54
C ASP A 118 6.27 9.88 5.32
N CYS A 119 5.69 11.07 5.30
CA CYS A 119 5.78 12.00 4.19
C CYS A 119 7.21 12.47 3.90
N GLN A 120 8.09 12.51 4.89
CA GLN A 120 9.46 12.98 4.72
C GLN A 120 10.41 11.84 4.33
N SER A 121 10.33 10.71 5.02
CA SER A 121 11.27 9.60 4.81
C SER A 121 10.81 8.61 3.74
N GLY A 122 9.52 8.57 3.43
CA GLY A 122 8.91 7.57 2.55
C GLY A 122 8.67 6.22 3.23
N ALA A 123 9.12 6.04 4.48
CA ALA A 123 8.97 4.78 5.19
C ALA A 123 7.50 4.43 5.41
N VAL A 124 7.20 3.13 5.31
CA VAL A 124 5.84 2.61 5.43
C VAL A 124 5.70 1.84 6.73
N TYR A 125 4.58 2.06 7.42
CA TYR A 125 4.28 1.46 8.71
C TYR A 125 2.87 0.85 8.74
N ALA A 126 2.67 -0.12 9.62
CA ALA A 126 1.36 -0.59 10.04
C ALA A 126 1.03 -0.06 11.44
N LEU A 127 -0.24 0.28 11.67
CA LEU A 127 -0.78 0.68 12.95
C LEU A 127 -2.17 0.05 13.13
N ASP A 128 -2.40 -0.65 14.25
CA ASP A 128 -3.76 -1.08 14.61
C ASP A 128 -4.47 0.00 15.44
N ALA A 129 -5.77 -0.19 15.69
CA ALA A 129 -6.58 0.80 16.42
C ALA A 129 -6.26 0.92 17.92
N GLU A 130 -5.55 -0.05 18.51
CA GLU A 130 -5.19 -0.14 19.92
C GLU A 130 -3.73 0.28 20.20
N MET A 131 -2.89 0.36 19.17
CA MET A 131 -1.47 0.72 19.25
C MET A 131 -1.22 2.22 19.41
N ASN A 132 -0.17 2.57 20.15
CA ASN A 132 0.35 3.94 20.13
C ASN A 132 1.13 4.19 18.83
N TYR A 133 1.13 5.43 18.32
CA TYR A 133 1.89 5.80 17.12
C TYR A 133 3.41 5.60 17.21
N ASP A 134 3.94 5.53 18.42
CA ASP A 134 5.35 5.25 18.67
C ASP A 134 5.66 3.74 18.57
N GLU A 135 4.64 2.89 18.62
CA GLU A 135 4.73 1.43 18.53
C GLU A 135 4.43 0.92 17.11
N LYS A 136 4.09 1.80 16.17
CA LYS A 136 3.82 1.46 14.77
C LYS A 136 4.88 0.52 14.20
N ILE A 137 4.44 -0.49 13.46
CA ILE A 137 5.29 -1.54 12.93
C ILE A 137 5.92 -1.04 11.64
N TRP A 138 7.24 -0.91 11.59
CA TRP A 138 7.94 -0.63 10.34
C TRP A 138 7.77 -1.78 9.34
N LEU A 139 7.38 -1.49 8.10
CA LEU A 139 7.14 -2.48 7.05
C LEU A 139 8.17 -2.41 5.93
N ALA A 140 8.50 -1.20 5.48
CA ALA A 140 9.37 -0.99 4.33
C ALA A 140 10.06 0.37 4.38
N PRO A 141 11.24 0.51 3.73
CA PRO A 141 11.98 1.77 3.71
C PRO A 141 11.33 2.83 2.82
N ASP A 142 10.57 2.42 1.81
CA ASP A 142 9.88 3.30 0.88
C ASP A 142 8.60 2.65 0.31
N PHE A 143 7.79 3.46 -0.36
CA PHE A 143 6.54 3.02 -0.97
C PHE A 143 6.73 1.93 -2.02
N LEU A 144 7.77 1.99 -2.86
CA LEU A 144 8.00 0.98 -3.89
C LEU A 144 8.34 -0.37 -3.28
N ALA A 145 9.22 -0.41 -2.28
CA ALA A 145 9.57 -1.62 -1.56
C ALA A 145 8.34 -2.26 -0.90
N PHE A 146 7.45 -1.43 -0.33
CA PHE A 146 6.18 -1.89 0.24
C PHE A 146 5.28 -2.54 -0.82
N ILE A 147 5.02 -1.85 -1.94
CA ILE A 147 4.16 -2.36 -3.02
C ILE A 147 4.71 -3.68 -3.60
N ARG A 148 6.03 -3.77 -3.75
CA ARG A 148 6.67 -5.01 -4.21
C ARG A 148 6.45 -6.17 -3.23
N ALA A 149 6.54 -5.92 -1.93
CA ALA A 149 6.24 -6.93 -0.91
C ALA A 149 4.75 -7.34 -0.94
N MET A 150 3.84 -6.38 -1.01
CA MET A 150 2.38 -6.62 -1.07
C MET A 150 1.99 -7.45 -2.30
N GLY A 151 2.48 -7.10 -3.49
CA GLY A 151 2.19 -7.88 -4.70
C GLY A 151 2.85 -9.26 -4.71
N THR A 152 4.03 -9.40 -4.10
CA THR A 152 4.68 -10.71 -3.89
C THR A 152 3.86 -11.58 -2.94
N ALA A 153 3.34 -11.01 -1.85
CA ALA A 153 2.46 -11.70 -0.91
C ALA A 153 1.19 -12.21 -1.61
N GLN A 154 0.54 -11.37 -2.41
CA GLN A 154 -0.62 -11.76 -3.20
C GLN A 154 -0.31 -12.92 -4.16
N SER A 155 0.80 -12.83 -4.90
CA SER A 155 1.22 -13.94 -5.76
C SER A 155 1.51 -15.22 -4.97
N ALA A 156 2.01 -15.11 -3.74
CA ALA A 156 2.31 -16.28 -2.92
C ALA A 156 1.02 -16.99 -2.49
N VAL A 157 0.01 -16.23 -2.03
CA VAL A 157 -1.31 -16.75 -1.67
C VAL A 157 -1.98 -17.44 -2.86
N TRP A 158 -1.99 -16.80 -4.04
CA TRP A 158 -2.62 -17.38 -5.23
C TRP A 158 -1.93 -18.64 -5.75
N LYS A 159 -0.64 -18.83 -5.45
CA LYS A 159 0.15 -20.00 -5.84
C LYS A 159 0.34 -21.01 -4.71
N SER A 160 -0.28 -20.79 -3.55
CA SER A 160 -0.14 -21.60 -2.33
C SER A 160 1.33 -21.80 -1.92
N CYS A 161 2.12 -20.71 -1.93
CA CYS A 161 3.52 -20.69 -1.50
C CYS A 161 3.81 -19.59 -0.45
N GLU A 162 2.89 -19.43 0.49
CA GLU A 162 2.95 -18.48 1.60
C GLU A 162 4.20 -18.70 2.48
N SER A 163 4.62 -19.95 2.68
CA SER A 163 5.83 -20.30 3.43
C SER A 163 7.10 -19.68 2.82
N ASP A 164 7.25 -19.77 1.49
CA ASP A 164 8.38 -19.19 0.76
C ASP A 164 8.40 -17.66 0.89
N PHE A 165 7.23 -17.03 0.95
CA PHE A 165 7.10 -15.60 1.18
C PHE A 165 7.50 -15.21 2.61
N ILE A 166 7.06 -15.94 3.63
CA ILE A 166 7.44 -15.68 5.02
C ILE A 166 8.95 -15.91 5.24
N HIS A 167 9.54 -16.92 4.62
CA HIS A 167 11.00 -17.10 4.63
C HIS A 167 11.74 -15.94 3.94
N LEU A 168 11.18 -15.41 2.83
CA LEU A 168 11.73 -14.22 2.18
C LEU A 168 11.68 -13.01 3.12
N MET A 169 10.52 -12.73 3.73
CA MET A 169 10.35 -11.58 4.64
C MET A 169 11.17 -11.70 5.92
N THR A 170 11.40 -12.92 6.42
CA THR A 170 12.33 -13.17 7.53
C THR A 170 13.77 -12.80 7.16
N ARG A 171 14.18 -12.99 5.90
CA ARG A 171 15.55 -12.72 5.44
C ARG A 171 15.80 -11.25 5.14
N ILE A 172 14.81 -10.55 4.56
CA ILE A 172 15.00 -9.19 4.03
C ILE A 172 14.28 -8.10 4.83
N GLY A 173 13.25 -8.48 5.59
CA GLY A 173 12.43 -7.56 6.37
C GLY A 173 12.98 -7.36 7.78
N HIS A 174 12.31 -6.48 8.52
CA HIS A 174 12.60 -6.29 9.93
C HIS A 174 11.84 -7.33 10.78
N ALA A 175 12.44 -7.84 11.86
CA ALA A 175 11.82 -8.87 12.69
C ALA A 175 10.44 -8.45 13.23
N SER A 176 10.27 -7.18 13.61
CA SER A 176 8.98 -6.65 14.08
C SER A 176 7.90 -6.64 13.00
N SER A 177 8.26 -6.63 11.72
CA SER A 177 7.32 -6.61 10.59
C SER A 177 6.73 -7.99 10.30
N LEU A 178 7.34 -9.06 10.81
CA LEU A 178 6.96 -10.44 10.47
C LEU A 178 5.50 -10.73 10.84
N ILE A 179 5.03 -10.20 11.97
CA ILE A 179 3.64 -10.35 12.42
C ILE A 179 2.63 -9.81 11.39
N PHE A 180 2.95 -8.67 10.76
CA PHE A 180 2.14 -8.10 9.69
C PHE A 180 2.11 -9.03 8.48
N TRP A 181 3.29 -9.48 8.02
CA TRP A 181 3.39 -10.33 6.83
C TRP A 181 2.73 -11.69 7.01
N GLN A 182 2.88 -12.31 8.19
CA GLN A 182 2.21 -13.56 8.57
C GLN A 182 0.70 -13.40 8.59
N SER A 183 0.19 -12.31 9.18
CA SER A 183 -1.23 -12.00 9.18
C SER A 183 -1.77 -11.74 7.78
N LEU A 184 -1.01 -11.06 6.92
CA LEU A 184 -1.42 -10.72 5.56
C LEU A 184 -1.66 -11.97 4.71
N VAL A 185 -0.79 -12.98 4.80
CA VAL A 185 -0.88 -14.22 4.00
C VAL A 185 -1.53 -15.38 4.76
N GLY A 186 -1.86 -15.21 6.04
CA GLY A 186 -2.50 -16.24 6.87
C GLY A 186 -1.59 -17.43 7.22
N PHE A 187 -0.28 -17.21 7.38
CA PHE A 187 0.71 -18.27 7.63
C PHE A 187 1.60 -17.94 8.84
N TYR A 188 1.72 -18.87 9.80
CA TYR A 188 2.29 -18.59 11.13
C TYR A 188 3.34 -19.61 11.61
N ASP A 189 3.95 -20.39 10.71
CA ASP A 189 4.94 -21.44 11.06
C ASP A 189 6.08 -20.97 11.98
#